data_AF-A0A8B6FJ09-F1
#
_entry.id   AF-A0A8B6FJ09-F1
#
_cell.length_a   1.000
_cell.length_b   1.000
_cell.length_c   1.000
_cell.angle_alpha   90.00
_cell.angle_beta   90.00
_cell.angle_gamma   90.00
#
_symmetry.space_group_name_H-M   'P 1'
#
loop_
_entity.id
_entity.type
_entity.pdbx_description
1 polymer ?
#
loop_
_entity_poly.entity_id
_entity_poly.type
_entity_poly.pdbx_seq_one_letter_code
_entity_poly.pdbx_strand_id
1 'polypeptide(L)'
;MAKGGIAILYKSTLQFSINEIHDTNSERIVGLEIKTPSKGSLFIFGAYLPSDESVDNYRTELNILDALYTHYSNYGNVIIAGDLNASCLEKDKLCSNKVQICGANKIC
;
A
#
# COMPACT_ATOMS: atom_id res chain seq x y z
N MET A 1 15.48 -4.28 -18.31
CA MET A 1 14.38 -3.76 -17.48
C MET A 1 14.63 -4.21 -16.05
N ALA A 2 14.89 -3.28 -15.13
CA ALA A 2 15.06 -3.65 -13.72
C ALA A 2 13.69 -4.00 -13.13
N LYS A 3 13.53 -5.23 -12.63
CA LYS A 3 12.36 -5.62 -11.85
C LYS A 3 12.56 -5.08 -10.42
N GLY A 4 11.84 -4.03 -10.05
CA GLY A 4 11.73 -3.62 -8.66
C GLY A 4 10.91 -4.65 -7.89
N GLY A 5 11.28 -4.93 -6.65
CA GLY A 5 10.56 -5.85 -5.76
C GLY A 5 10.17 -5.15 -4.47
N ILE A 6 9.04 -5.57 -3.90
CA ILE A 6 8.57 -5.10 -2.59
C ILE A 6 8.46 -6.28 -1.63
N ALA A 7 8.76 -6.02 -0.36
CA ALA A 7 8.65 -7.02 0.69
C ALA A 7 8.16 -6.35 1.99
N ILE A 8 7.40 -7.09 2.77
CA ILE A 8 7.03 -6.70 4.14
C ILE A 8 7.80 -7.62 5.09
N LEU A 9 8.62 -7.02 5.96
CA LEU A 9 9.32 -7.74 7.01
C LEU A 9 8.55 -7.60 8.32
N TYR A 10 8.38 -8.71 9.02
CA TYR A 10 7.75 -8.75 10.34
C TYR A 10 8.60 -9.55 11.33
N LYS A 11 8.39 -9.30 12.62
CA LYS A 11 9.08 -10.04 13.69
C LYS A 11 8.59 -11.49 13.71
N SER A 12 9.51 -12.45 13.81
CA SER A 12 9.17 -13.90 13.88
C SER A 12 8.19 -14.23 15.00
N THR A 13 8.23 -13.49 16.11
CA THR A 13 7.28 -13.62 17.23
C THR A 13 5.82 -13.35 16.84
N LEU A 14 5.58 -12.71 15.69
CA LEU A 14 4.24 -12.42 15.18
C LEU A 14 3.73 -13.47 14.19
N GLN A 15 4.52 -14.47 13.80
CA GLN A 15 4.19 -15.40 12.71
C GLN A 15 2.81 -16.07 12.84
N PHE A 16 2.37 -16.37 14.07
CA PHE A 16 1.07 -17.02 14.33
C PHE A 16 -0.12 -16.07 14.18
N SER A 17 0.13 -14.77 14.05
CA SER A 17 -0.86 -13.72 13.86
C SER A 17 -0.87 -13.17 12.44
N ILE A 18 0.06 -13.60 11.57
CA ILE A 18 0.18 -13.12 10.20
C ILE A 18 -0.47 -14.11 9.23
N ASN A 19 -1.33 -13.62 8.33
CA ASN A 19 -1.73 -14.34 7.13
C ASN A 19 -1.31 -13.53 5.91
N GLU A 20 -0.60 -14.16 4.98
CA GLU A 20 -0.24 -13.52 3.72
C GLU A 20 -1.46 -13.44 2.79
N ILE A 21 -1.59 -12.33 2.06
CA ILE A 21 -2.64 -12.12 1.06
C ILE A 21 -1.98 -12.31 -0.30
N HIS A 22 -2.20 -13.49 -0.90
CA HIS A 22 -1.53 -13.90 -2.13
C HIS A 22 -2.20 -13.35 -3.40
N ASP A 23 -3.49 -12.99 -3.35
CA ASP A 23 -4.28 -12.62 -4.53
C ASP A 23 -4.36 -11.10 -4.74
N THR A 24 -3.22 -10.41 -4.73
CA THR A 24 -3.16 -8.97 -5.04
C THR A 24 -3.23 -8.68 -6.54
N ASN A 25 -3.11 -9.70 -7.39
CA ASN A 25 -3.08 -9.58 -8.86
C ASN A 25 -2.02 -8.59 -9.39
N SER A 26 -0.93 -8.39 -8.66
CA SER A 26 0.14 -7.44 -9.03
C SER A 26 1.50 -7.91 -8.52
N GLU A 27 2.54 -7.78 -9.36
CA GLU A 27 3.95 -7.97 -8.94
C GLU A 27 4.49 -6.78 -8.11
N ARG A 28 3.69 -5.71 -7.99
CA ARG A 28 4.07 -4.44 -7.35
C ARG A 28 3.38 -4.20 -6.02
N ILE A 29 2.46 -5.10 -5.64
CA ILE A 29 1.66 -4.99 -4.42
C ILE A 29 1.74 -6.31 -3.65
N VAL A 30 2.14 -6.22 -2.38
CA VAL A 30 2.14 -7.35 -1.44
C VAL A 30 1.20 -7.04 -0.29
N GLY A 31 0.43 -8.02 0.17
CA GLY A 31 -0.54 -7.86 1.25
C GLY A 31 -0.29 -8.83 2.39
N LEU A 32 -0.55 -8.37 3.61
CA LEU A 32 -0.68 -9.24 4.77
C LEU A 32 -1.80 -8.78 5.70
N GLU A 33 -2.39 -9.73 6.40
CA GLU A 33 -3.31 -9.53 7.51
C GLU A 33 -2.59 -9.81 8.83
N ILE A 34 -2.72 -8.91 9.80
CA ILE A 34 -2.35 -9.13 11.19
C ILE A 34 -3.64 -9.33 12.00
N LYS A 35 -3.86 -10.57 12.46
CA LYS A 35 -4.96 -10.90 13.38
C LYS A 35 -4.59 -10.48 14.79
N THR A 36 -5.32 -9.51 15.34
CA THR A 36 -5.19 -9.15 16.75
C THR A 36 -6.36 -9.74 17.53
N PRO A 37 -6.13 -10.54 18.60
CA PRO A 37 -7.21 -11.21 19.32
C PRO A 37 -8.29 -10.29 19.90
N SER A 38 -7.97 -9.02 20.14
CA SER A 38 -8.84 -8.06 20.85
C SER A 38 -9.17 -6.78 20.08
N LYS A 39 -8.54 -6.52 18.93
CA LYS A 39 -8.74 -5.26 18.18
C LYS A 39 -9.14 -5.47 16.71
N GLY A 40 -9.46 -6.70 16.32
CA GLY A 40 -9.82 -7.06 14.96
C GLY A 40 -8.60 -7.27 14.05
N SER A 41 -8.86 -7.31 12.74
CA SER A 41 -7.80 -7.49 11.74
C SER A 41 -7.21 -6.14 11.31
N LEU A 42 -5.90 -6.13 11.09
CA LEU A 42 -5.18 -5.05 10.44
C LEU A 42 -4.63 -5.55 9.11
N PHE A 43 -5.02 -4.93 8.01
CA PHE A 43 -4.55 -5.26 6.67
C PHE A 43 -3.47 -4.26 6.27
N ILE A 44 -2.33 -4.76 5.80
CA ILE A 44 -1.20 -3.95 5.35
C ILE A 44 -0.90 -4.31 3.91
N PHE A 45 -0.92 -3.31 3.03
CA PHE A 45 -0.52 -3.44 1.64
C PHE A 45 0.74 -2.61 1.39
N GLY A 46 1.82 -3.30 1.03
CA GLY A 46 3.03 -2.68 0.50
C GLY A 46 2.86 -2.43 -0.99
N ALA A 47 3.11 -1.21 -1.47
CA ALA A 47 3.03 -0.86 -2.89
C ALA A 47 4.33 -0.25 -3.44
N TYR A 48 4.73 -0.65 -4.65
CA TYR A 48 5.77 0.04 -5.44
C TYR A 48 5.24 0.36 -6.85
N LEU A 49 4.58 1.51 -6.96
CA LEU A 49 3.89 1.91 -8.18
C LEU A 49 4.88 2.32 -9.30
N PRO A 50 4.51 2.15 -10.58
CA PRO A 50 5.28 2.70 -11.68
C PRO A 50 5.32 4.23 -11.60
N SER A 51 6.22 4.87 -12.35
CA SER A 51 6.18 6.33 -12.48
C SER A 51 4.87 6.77 -13.12
N ASP A 52 4.36 7.90 -12.64
CA ASP A 52 3.17 8.58 -13.16
C ASP A 52 3.32 9.11 -14.61
N GLU A 53 4.53 9.16 -15.16
CA GLU A 53 4.76 9.35 -16.61
C GLU A 53 4.09 8.26 -17.44
N SER A 54 3.92 7.05 -16.87
CA SER A 54 3.18 5.95 -17.48
C SER A 54 1.77 5.86 -16.89
N VAL A 55 0.93 6.84 -17.26
CA VAL A 55 -0.41 7.05 -16.68
C VAL A 55 -1.27 5.77 -16.65
N ASP A 56 -1.30 4.99 -17.73
CA ASP A 56 -2.14 3.78 -17.80
C ASP A 56 -1.66 2.67 -16.84
N ASN A 57 -0.34 2.46 -16.74
CA ASN A 57 0.23 1.48 -15.82
C ASN A 57 0.05 1.95 -14.37
N TYR A 58 0.27 3.24 -14.11
CA TYR A 58 0.03 3.84 -12.80
C TYR A 58 -1.42 3.68 -12.36
N ARG A 59 -2.36 4.01 -13.25
CA ARG A 59 -3.80 3.90 -12.99
C ARG A 59 -4.22 2.46 -12.74
N THR A 60 -3.67 1.51 -13.49
CA THR A 60 -3.94 0.07 -13.31
C THR A 60 -3.61 -0.37 -11.90
N GLU A 61 -2.40 -0.08 -11.43
CA GLU A 61 -1.96 -0.46 -10.09
C GLU A 61 -2.70 0.31 -8.99
N LEU A 62 -3.02 1.59 -9.21
CA LEU A 62 -3.81 2.37 -8.26
C LEU A 62 -5.24 1.83 -8.12
N ASN A 63 -5.87 1.39 -9.22
CA ASN A 63 -7.19 0.77 -9.17
C ASN A 63 -7.18 -0.56 -8.38
N ILE A 64 -6.09 -1.31 -8.44
CA ILE A 64 -5.91 -2.52 -7.62
C ILE A 64 -5.85 -2.14 -6.14
N LEU A 65 -5.07 -1.12 -5.77
CA LEU A 65 -5.02 -0.62 -4.38
C LEU A 65 -6.38 -0.14 -3.88
N ASP A 66 -7.14 0.58 -4.71
CA ASP A 66 -8.49 1.03 -4.37
C ASP A 66 -9.48 -0.13 -4.17
N ALA A 67 -9.41 -1.16 -5.04
CA ALA A 67 -10.21 -2.37 -4.89
C ALA A 67 -9.86 -3.14 -3.60
N LEU A 68 -8.56 -3.28 -3.29
CA LEU A 68 -8.09 -3.90 -2.05
C LEU A 68 -8.57 -3.11 -0.84
N TYR A 69 -8.41 -1.78 -0.83
CA TYR A 69 -8.91 -0.93 0.25
C TYR A 69 -10.42 -1.08 0.44
N THR A 70 -11.20 -0.97 -0.65
CA THR A 70 -12.66 -1.06 -0.62
C THR A 70 -13.12 -2.41 -0.08
N HIS A 71 -12.46 -3.50 -0.46
CA HIS A 71 -12.78 -4.83 0.05
C HIS A 71 -12.42 -4.97 1.53
N TYR A 72 -11.16 -4.73 1.90
CA TYR A 72 -10.61 -5.06 3.22
C TYR A 72 -11.03 -4.10 4.33
N SER A 73 -11.41 -2.86 4.00
CA SER A 73 -11.95 -1.89 4.96
C SER A 73 -13.26 -2.34 5.62
N ASN A 74 -13.99 -3.30 5.02
CA ASN A 74 -15.17 -3.90 5.63
C ASN A 74 -14.84 -4.88 6.77
N TYR A 75 -13.60 -5.37 6.84
CA TYR A 75 -13.19 -6.43 7.77
C TYR A 75 -12.21 -5.93 8.84
N GLY A 76 -11.65 -4.72 8.68
CA GLY A 76 -10.67 -4.18 9.60
C GLY A 76 -10.03 -2.89 9.11
N ASN A 77 -9.00 -2.45 9.82
CA ASN A 77 -8.24 -1.27 9.43
C ASN A 77 -7.30 -1.62 8.27
N VAL A 78 -7.14 -0.72 7.31
CA VAL A 78 -6.26 -0.90 6.16
C VAL A 78 -5.16 0.15 6.19
N ILE A 79 -3.91 -0.28 6.01
CA ILE A 79 -2.74 0.56 5.81
C ILE A 79 -2.18 0.27 4.43
N ILE A 80 -2.01 1.31 3.60
CA ILE A 80 -1.27 1.24 2.35
C ILE A 80 0.02 2.04 2.54
N ALA A 81 1.16 1.42 2.25
CA ALA A 81 2.46 2.04 2.42
C ALA A 81 3.44 1.62 1.32
N GLY A 82 4.39 2.49 1.01
CA GLY A 82 5.44 2.22 0.03
C GLY A 82 5.74 3.43 -0.83
N ASP A 83 6.37 3.20 -1.97
CA ASP A 83 6.70 4.26 -2.92
C ASP A 83 5.65 4.29 -4.03
N LEU A 84 4.78 5.30 -3.96
CA LEU A 84 3.75 5.52 -4.97
C LEU A 84 4.31 6.16 -6.23
N ASN A 85 5.55 6.68 -6.22
CA ASN A 85 6.20 7.26 -7.38
C ASN A 85 5.36 8.30 -8.14
N ALA A 86 4.50 9.00 -7.40
CA ALA A 86 3.63 10.06 -7.88
C ALA A 86 4.36 11.40 -7.76
N SER A 87 4.32 12.20 -8.81
CA SER A 87 4.85 13.55 -8.77
C SER A 87 3.96 14.42 -7.89
N CYS A 88 4.53 15.01 -6.85
CA CYS A 88 3.84 16.05 -6.09
C CYS A 88 3.70 17.27 -7.02
N LEU A 89 2.48 17.68 -7.33
CA LEU A 89 2.26 18.99 -7.93
C LEU A 89 2.69 20.05 -6.89
N GLU A 90 3.53 21.01 -7.28
CA GLU A 90 4.00 22.12 -6.40
C GLU A 90 2.88 23.04 -5.87
N LYS A 91 1.60 22.69 -6.01
CA LYS A 91 0.47 23.59 -5.75
C LYS A 91 -0.48 23.24 -4.61
N ASP A 92 -0.25 22.21 -3.82
CA ASP A 92 -1.19 21.85 -2.74
C ASP A 92 -0.64 22.07 -1.33
N LYS A 93 -0.51 23.35 -0.96
CA LYS A 93 -0.81 23.82 0.40
C LYS A 93 -2.34 23.89 0.60
N LEU A 94 -3.08 22.84 0.26
CA LEU A 94 -4.53 22.78 0.43
C LEU A 94 -4.90 21.71 1.45
N CYS A 95 -5.60 22.19 2.47
CA CYS A 95 -5.88 21.57 3.75
C CYS A 95 -6.62 20.23 3.69
N SER A 96 -6.26 19.37 4.66
CA SER A 96 -7.08 18.42 5.41
C SER A 96 -8.37 17.92 4.76
N ASN A 97 -8.31 16.69 4.24
CA ASN A 97 -9.25 15.62 4.59
C ASN A 97 -8.47 14.30 4.64
N LYS A 98 -8.80 13.44 5.60
CA LYS A 98 -7.96 12.34 6.13
C LYS A 98 -7.65 11.24 5.11
N VAL A 99 -6.63 11.44 4.27
CA VAL A 99 -5.81 10.36 3.72
C VAL A 99 -4.35 10.79 3.88
N GLN A 100 -3.66 10.24 4.87
CA GLN A 100 -2.23 10.49 5.06
C GLN A 100 -1.47 9.50 4.18
N ILE A 101 -1.20 9.90 2.93
CA ILE A 101 -0.24 9.22 2.08
C ILE A 101 1.15 9.76 2.45
N CYS A 102 1.91 9.01 3.25
CA CYS A 102 3.31 9.32 3.52
C CYS A 102 4.17 8.82 2.35
N GLY A 103 4.37 9.66 1.34
CA GLY A 103 5.45 9.47 0.38
C GLY A 103 6.81 9.80 1.03
N ALA A 104 7.85 9.01 0.72
CA ALA A 104 9.20 9.31 1.18
C ALA A 104 9.66 10.65 0.57
N ASN A 105 9.90 11.65 1.42
CA ASN A 105 10.48 12.93 1.02
C ASN A 105 11.76 12.70 0.21
N LYS A 106 11.80 13.19 -1.04
CA LYS A 106 13.07 13.53 -1.68
C LYS A 106 13.72 14.61 -0.82
N ILE A 107 14.84 14.26 -0.18
CA ILE A 107 15.79 15.23 0.34
C ILE A 107 16.47 15.81 -0.91
N CYS A 108 16.02 16.99 -1.34
CA CYS A 108 16.77 17.85 -2.25
C CYS A 108 17.92 18.53 -1.49
#